data_AF-A0A7S0Z6S6-F1
#
_entry.id   AF-A0A7S0Z6S6-F1
#
_cell.length_a   1.000
_cell.length_b   1.000
_cell.length_c   1.000
_cell.angle_alpha   90.00
_cell.angle_beta   90.00
_cell.angle_gamma   90.00
#
_symmetry.space_group_name_H-M   'P 1'
#
loop_
_entity.id
_entity.type
_entity.pdbx_description
1 polymer ?
#
loop_
_entity_poly.entity_id
_entity_poly.type
_entity_poly.pdbx_seq_one_letter_code
_entity_poly.pdbx_strand_id
1 'polypeptide(L)'
;ILGVPRTIDDISSLDEELHRGCVQILEYDGNVADLCLDFTVSEEVYGQIVTKELIRDGENIEVNNENRRVYVHALADYYLNRRLAVPMRAFMTGLTKIINKR
;
A
#
# COMPACT_ATOMS: atom_id res chain seq x y z
N ILE A 1 1.40 15.74 -11.30
CA ILE A 1 0.63 15.89 -10.04
C ILE A 1 -0.84 15.77 -10.45
N LEU A 2 -1.41 14.56 -10.42
CA LEU A 2 -2.78 14.35 -10.91
C LEU A 2 -3.59 13.65 -9.82
N GLY A 3 -4.42 14.45 -9.14
CA GLY A 3 -5.38 14.03 -8.12
C GLY A 3 -6.61 13.38 -8.75
N VAL A 4 -6.42 12.24 -9.39
CA VAL A 4 -7.52 11.34 -9.74
C VAL A 4 -7.68 10.38 -8.56
N PRO A 5 -8.89 10.17 -8.01
CA PRO A 5 -9.11 9.11 -7.03
C PRO A 5 -8.80 7.79 -7.72
N ARG A 6 -7.64 7.21 -7.43
CA ARG A 6 -7.20 5.94 -8.02
C ARG A 6 -8.18 4.87 -7.57
N THR A 7 -8.83 4.25 -8.54
CA THR A 7 -9.81 3.19 -8.28
C THR A 7 -9.04 1.89 -8.11
N ILE A 8 -9.60 0.88 -7.41
CA ILE A 8 -8.96 -0.44 -7.25
C ILE A 8 -8.56 -1.05 -8.61
N ASP A 9 -9.30 -0.73 -9.67
CA ASP A 9 -9.02 -1.15 -11.04
C ASP A 9 -7.65 -0.65 -11.56
N ASP A 10 -7.23 0.57 -11.20
CA ASP A 10 -5.92 1.11 -11.58
C ASP A 10 -4.76 0.35 -10.92
N ILE A 11 -5.04 -0.28 -9.76
CA ILE A 11 -4.06 -1.11 -9.04
C ILE A 11 -3.77 -2.39 -9.82
N SER A 12 -4.77 -2.97 -10.50
CA SER A 12 -4.59 -4.20 -11.29
C SER A 12 -3.50 -4.06 -12.36
N SER A 13 -3.43 -2.88 -12.99
CA SER A 13 -2.42 -2.55 -14.00
C SER A 13 -1.04 -2.22 -13.43
N LEU A 14 -0.92 -1.98 -12.12
CA LEU A 14 0.32 -1.58 -11.45
C LEU A 14 0.96 -2.72 -10.66
N ASP A 15 0.15 -3.50 -9.95
CA ASP A 15 0.58 -4.62 -9.11
C ASP A 15 -0.59 -5.62 -8.95
N GLU A 16 -0.57 -6.69 -9.77
CA GLU A 16 -1.62 -7.72 -9.75
C GLU A 16 -1.70 -8.45 -8.41
N GLU A 17 -0.58 -8.60 -7.69
CA GLU A 17 -0.53 -9.30 -6.41
C GLU A 17 -1.25 -8.50 -5.33
N LEU A 18 -1.01 -7.18 -5.31
CA LEU A 18 -1.74 -6.25 -4.45
C LEU A 18 -3.24 -6.22 -4.79
N HIS A 19 -3.59 -6.19 -6.07
CA HIS A 19 -4.99 -6.21 -6.50
C HIS A 19 -5.70 -7.47 -5.99
N ARG A 20 -5.06 -8.64 -6.14
CA ARG A 20 -5.60 -9.91 -5.62
C ARG A 20 -5.78 -9.87 -4.11
N GLY A 21 -4.82 -9.36 -3.35
CA GLY A 21 -4.93 -9.23 -1.89
C GLY A 21 -6.08 -8.31 -1.47
N CYS A 22 -6.25 -7.17 -2.12
CA CYS A 22 -7.36 -6.25 -1.89
C CYS A 22 -8.72 -6.89 -2.18
N VAL A 23 -8.83 -7.56 -3.33
CA VAL A 23 -10.06 -8.25 -3.75
C VAL A 23 -10.40 -9.39 -2.80
N GLN A 24 -9.41 -10.18 -2.38
CA GLN A 24 -9.62 -11.26 -1.41
C GLN A 24 -10.22 -10.77 -0.09
N ILE A 25 -9.80 -9.60 0.41
CA ILE A 25 -10.34 -9.03 1.65
C ILE A 25 -11.74 -8.44 1.45
N LEU A 26 -12.02 -7.87 0.26
CA LEU A 26 -13.34 -7.34 -0.08
C LEU A 26 -14.38 -8.43 -0.33
N GLU A 27 -13.99 -9.49 -1.01
CA GLU A 27 -14.83 -10.65 -1.37
C GLU A 27 -14.84 -11.73 -0.29
N TYR A 28 -14.14 -11.52 0.83
CA TYR A 28 -14.23 -12.41 1.97
C TYR A 28 -15.66 -12.41 2.51
N ASP A 29 -16.38 -13.52 2.31
CA ASP A 29 -17.74 -13.76 2.81
C ASP A 29 -17.77 -14.03 4.34
N GLY A 30 -16.62 -14.37 4.92
CA GLY A 30 -16.49 -14.64 6.35
C GLY A 30 -16.33 -13.39 7.20
N ASN A 31 -16.03 -13.59 8.48
CA ASN A 31 -15.68 -12.51 9.38
C ASN A 31 -14.20 -12.15 9.18
N VAL A 32 -13.92 -10.96 8.63
CA VAL A 32 -12.54 -10.50 8.40
C VAL A 32 -11.71 -10.46 9.68
N ALA A 33 -12.33 -10.32 10.85
CA ALA A 33 -11.59 -10.38 12.13
C ALA A 33 -10.95 -11.75 12.41
N ASP A 34 -11.49 -12.85 11.84
CA ASP A 34 -10.87 -14.18 11.95
C ASP A 34 -9.56 -14.31 11.16
N LEU A 35 -9.28 -13.34 10.27
CA LEU A 35 -7.99 -13.27 9.57
C LEU A 35 -6.88 -12.68 10.45
N CYS A 36 -7.21 -12.20 11.66
CA CYS A 36 -6.28 -11.55 12.59
C CYS A 36 -5.40 -10.49 11.91
N LEU A 37 -6.01 -9.72 11.01
CA LEU A 37 -5.35 -8.63 10.31
C LEU A 37 -5.44 -7.37 11.16
N ASP A 38 -4.34 -6.60 11.18
CA ASP A 38 -4.27 -5.25 11.74
C ASP A 38 -4.01 -4.25 10.60
N PHE A 39 -3.97 -2.96 10.89
CA PHE A 39 -3.62 -1.95 9.87
C PHE A 39 -2.10 -1.83 9.67
N THR A 40 -1.39 -2.95 9.56
CA THR A 40 0.02 -3.00 9.20
C THR A 40 0.27 -3.84 7.94
N VAL A 41 1.42 -3.63 7.31
CA VAL A 41 1.89 -4.42 6.18
C VAL A 41 3.33 -4.84 6.42
N SER A 42 3.62 -6.12 6.20
CA SER A 42 4.97 -6.65 6.29
C SER A 42 5.54 -6.86 4.89
N GLU A 43 6.66 -6.21 4.59
CA GLU A 43 7.34 -6.32 3.31
C GLU A 43 8.80 -6.74 3.50
N GLU A 44 9.30 -7.60 2.61
CA GLU A 44 10.72 -7.95 2.60
C GLU A 44 11.50 -6.91 1.80
N VAL A 45 12.41 -6.21 2.48
CA VAL A 45 13.27 -5.18 1.89
C VAL A 45 14.73 -5.55 2.19
N TYR A 46 15.48 -5.88 1.13
CA TYR A 46 16.89 -6.32 1.23
C TYR A 46 17.12 -7.52 2.16
N GLY A 47 16.20 -8.50 2.16
CA GLY A 47 16.29 -9.70 3.01
C GLY A 47 15.89 -9.48 4.47
N GLN A 48 15.33 -8.31 4.81
CA GLN A 48 14.76 -8.03 6.12
C GLN A 48 13.24 -7.83 5.99
N ILE A 49 12.48 -8.49 6.85
CA ILE A 49 11.04 -8.25 6.96
C ILE A 49 10.86 -6.96 7.75
N VAL A 50 10.25 -5.96 7.12
CA VAL A 50 9.93 -4.67 7.72
C VAL A 50 8.42 -4.54 7.79
N THR A 51 7.90 -4.39 9.01
CA THR A 51 6.49 -4.09 9.25
C THR A 51 6.28 -2.58 9.25
N LYS A 52 5.28 -2.12 8.50
CA LYS A 52 4.93 -0.71 8.35
C LYS A 52 3.46 -0.50 8.68
N GLU A 53 3.16 0.51 9.47
CA GLU A 53 1.78 0.87 9.76
C GLU A 53 1.15 1.64 8.57
N LEU A 54 -0.04 1.20 8.17
CA LEU A 54 -0.83 1.81 7.10
C LEU A 54 -1.53 3.09 7.59
N ILE A 55 -2.00 3.08 8.83
CA ILE A 55 -2.57 4.23 9.55
C ILE A 55 -1.80 4.48 10.84
N ARG A 56 -2.07 5.59 11.52
CA ARG A 56 -1.47 5.88 12.82
C ARG A 56 -2.00 4.89 13.86
N ASP A 57 -1.11 4.27 14.62
CA ASP A 57 -1.46 3.28 15.66
C ASP A 57 -2.17 2.06 15.06
N GLY A 58 -1.76 1.67 13.85
CA GLY A 58 -2.43 0.66 13.05
C GLY A 58 -2.26 -0.75 13.59
N GLU A 59 -1.17 -1.01 14.32
CA GLU A 59 -0.93 -2.29 15.01
C GLU A 59 -1.97 -2.59 16.10
N ASN A 60 -2.59 -1.55 16.68
CA ASN A 60 -3.58 -1.69 17.75
C ASN A 60 -5.03 -1.71 17.22
N ILE A 61 -5.22 -1.61 15.90
CA ILE A 61 -6.53 -1.55 15.27
C ILE A 61 -6.73 -2.83 14.45
N GLU A 62 -7.63 -3.69 14.92
CA GLU A 62 -8.01 -4.90 14.19
C GLU A 62 -8.89 -4.58 12.98
N VAL A 63 -8.65 -5.32 11.90
CA VAL A 63 -9.48 -5.26 10.69
C VAL A 63 -10.70 -6.16 10.88
N ASN A 64 -11.88 -5.59 10.66
CA ASN A 64 -13.17 -6.24 10.75
C ASN A 64 -14.03 -5.92 9.52
N ASN A 65 -15.23 -6.49 9.45
CA ASN A 65 -16.12 -6.31 8.30
C ASN A 65 -16.59 -4.86 8.06
N GLU A 66 -16.59 -4.03 9.09
CA GLU A 66 -17.00 -2.62 9.00
C GLU A 66 -15.86 -1.75 8.48
N ASN A 67 -14.62 -2.04 8.87
CA ASN A 67 -13.44 -1.24 8.52
C ASN A 67 -12.59 -1.84 7.37
N ARG A 68 -12.92 -3.03 6.85
CA ARG A 68 -12.18 -3.69 5.74
C ARG A 68 -11.99 -2.81 4.51
N ARG A 69 -12.98 -1.96 4.19
CA ARG A 69 -12.87 -1.01 3.06
C ARG A 69 -11.81 0.05 3.33
N VAL A 70 -11.70 0.52 4.57
CA VAL A 70 -10.68 1.48 5.00
C VAL A 70 -9.31 0.83 4.94
N TYR A 71 -9.18 -0.43 5.39
CA TYR A 71 -7.94 -1.19 5.29
C TYR A 71 -7.47 -1.31 3.83
N VAL A 72 -8.36 -1.70 2.92
CA VAL A 72 -8.04 -1.83 1.49
C VAL A 72 -7.63 -0.48 0.88
N HIS A 73 -8.31 0.61 1.23
CA HIS A 73 -7.91 1.95 0.79
C HIS A 73 -6.53 2.36 1.34
N ALA A 74 -6.24 2.09 2.61
CA ALA A 74 -4.96 2.41 3.23
C ALA A 74 -3.81 1.57 2.63
N LEU A 75 -4.07 0.30 2.34
CA LEU A 75 -3.15 -0.60 1.64
C LEU A 75 -2.85 -0.07 0.23
N ALA A 76 -3.88 0.27 -0.54
CA ALA A 76 -3.73 0.85 -1.86
C ALA A 76 -2.88 2.14 -1.84
N ASP A 77 -3.19 3.07 -0.92
CA ASP A 77 -2.42 4.31 -0.76
C ASP A 77 -0.96 4.04 -0.42
N TYR A 78 -0.69 3.10 0.49
CA TYR A 78 0.67 2.70 0.87
C TYR A 78 1.50 2.24 -0.32
N TYR A 79 1.00 1.30 -1.11
CA TYR A 79 1.74 0.77 -2.26
C TYR A 79 1.90 1.81 -3.38
N LEU A 80 0.85 2.58 -3.66
CA LEU A 80 0.85 3.54 -4.76
C LEU A 80 1.67 4.80 -4.47
N ASN A 81 1.62 5.30 -3.23
CA ASN A 81 2.23 6.57 -2.85
C ASN A 81 3.50 6.37 -2.02
N ARG A 82 3.55 5.45 -1.06
CA ARG A 82 4.72 5.30 -0.16
C ARG A 82 5.79 4.38 -0.73
N ARG A 83 5.43 3.20 -1.25
CA ARG A 83 6.39 2.22 -1.80
C ARG A 83 7.09 2.76 -3.04
N LEU A 84 6.34 3.42 -3.94
CA LEU A 84 6.91 4.01 -5.16
C LEU A 84 7.63 5.35 -4.94
N ALA A 85 7.29 6.12 -3.91
CA ALA A 85 7.95 7.40 -3.65
C ALA A 85 9.43 7.27 -3.27
N VAL A 86 9.82 6.20 -2.57
CA VAL A 86 11.21 6.00 -2.14
C VAL A 86 12.17 5.85 -3.33
N PRO A 87 11.98 4.90 -4.26
CA PRO A 87 12.83 4.76 -5.45
C PRO A 87 12.66 5.96 -6.41
N MET A 88 11.44 6.50 -6.56
CA MET A 88 11.20 7.61 -7.48
C MET A 88 11.87 8.91 -7.03
N ARG A 89 11.95 9.18 -5.72
CA ARG A 89 12.70 10.32 -5.17
C ARG A 89 14.21 10.19 -5.38
N ALA A 90 14.76 8.99 -5.20
CA ALA A 90 16.17 8.73 -5.47
C ALA A 90 16.50 8.90 -6.97
N PHE A 91 15.63 8.41 -7.85
CA PHE A 91 15.76 8.56 -9.29
C PHE A 91 15.67 10.02 -9.73
N MET A 92 14.68 10.77 -9.27
CA MET A 92 14.55 12.20 -9.55
C MET A 92 15.78 12.98 -9.05
N THR A 93 16.28 12.68 -7.85
CA THR A 93 17.50 13.33 -7.33
C THR A 93 18.72 13.06 -8.22
N GLY A 94 18.87 11.83 -8.71
CA GLY A 94 19.92 11.47 -9.66
C GLY A 94 19.80 12.22 -10.99
N LEU A 95 18.59 12.30 -11.54
CA LEU A 95 18.30 13.02 -12.79
C LEU A 95 18.51 14.53 -12.67
N THR A 96 18.07 15.17 -11.57
CA THR A 96 18.28 16.60 -11.35
C THR A 96 19.77 16.93 -11.25
N LYS A 97 20.60 16.04 -10.67
CA LYS A 97 22.07 16.20 -10.67
C LYS A 97 22.70 16.14 -12.06
N ILE A 98 22.13 15.38 -12.98
CA ILE A 98 22.64 15.25 -14.36
C ILE A 98 22.18 16.44 -15.21
N ILE A 99 20.92 16.88 -15.05
CA ILE A 99 20.33 17.96 -15.84
C ILE A 99 20.85 19.34 -15.38
N ASN A 100 21.18 19.52 -14.10
CA ASN A 100 21.69 20.79 -13.56
C ASN A 100 23.22 20.92 -13.67
N LYS A 101 23.85 20.17 -14.58
CA LYS A 101 25.27 20.28 -14.92
C LYS A 101 25.40 21.14 -16.19
N ARG A 102 25.11 22.43 -16.07
CA ARG A 102 25.50 23.48 -17.03
C ARG A 102 25.93 24.72 -16.29
#